data_AF-G0MUA7-F1
#
_entry.id   AF-G0MUA7-F1
#
_cell.length_a   1.000
_cell.length_b   1.000
_cell.length_c   1.000
_cell.angle_alpha   90.00
_cell.angle_beta   90.00
_cell.angle_gamma   90.00
#
_symmetry.space_group_name_H-M   'P 1'
#
loop_
_entity.id
_entity.type
_entity.pdbx_description
1 polymer ?
#
loop_
_entity_poly.entity_id
_entity_poly.type
_entity_poly.pdbx_seq_one_letter_code
_entity_poly.pdbx_strand_id
1 'polypeptide(L)'
;MFPLKADDVSEIAGLEGLSPHGQDVLGNKQRMAARILFYSCMLDDPIKGPNRFASIIAVNPSMNRQMVTTKRMDVELRRMGLSFYIPKVLSESCAMNEENLEIKDKKEDCRGLVSQK
;
A
#
# COMPACT_ATOMS: atom_id res chain seq x y z
N MET A 1 23.14 -21.29 12.81
CA MET A 1 23.02 -21.05 11.35
C MET A 1 21.67 -21.60 10.94
N PHE A 2 20.63 -20.77 10.99
CA PHE A 2 19.27 -21.19 10.67
C PHE A 2 19.06 -21.06 9.16
N PRO A 3 18.59 -22.11 8.46
CA PRO A 3 18.25 -21.98 7.05
C PRO A 3 16.94 -21.19 6.94
N LEU A 4 17.04 -19.96 6.44
CA LEU A 4 15.88 -19.20 6.00
C LEU A 4 15.29 -19.94 4.80
N LYS A 5 14.11 -20.56 4.99
CA LYS A 5 13.32 -21.13 3.92
C LYS A 5 12.95 -20.02 2.94
N ALA A 6 13.13 -20.28 1.66
CA ALA A 6 12.95 -19.32 0.57
C ALA A 6 11.48 -18.95 0.28
N ASP A 7 10.53 -19.53 1.03
CA ASP A 7 9.10 -19.43 0.73
C ASP A 7 8.39 -18.31 1.52
N ASP A 8 9.08 -17.63 2.45
CA ASP A 8 8.57 -16.44 3.18
C ASP A 8 9.11 -15.14 2.59
N VAL A 9 9.45 -15.11 1.30
CA VAL A 9 9.64 -13.83 0.59
C VAL A 9 8.26 -13.28 0.29
N SER A 10 7.72 -12.61 1.33
CA SER A 10 6.75 -11.52 1.27
C SER A 10 6.43 -11.15 -0.17
N GLU A 11 5.24 -11.55 -0.62
CA GLU A 11 4.47 -10.93 -1.71
C GLU A 11 4.95 -9.49 -1.93
N ILE A 12 5.86 -9.30 -2.89
CA ILE A 12 6.40 -7.98 -3.19
C ILE A 12 5.30 -7.29 -3.98
N ALA A 13 4.47 -6.53 -3.26
CA ALA A 13 3.43 -5.70 -3.85
C ALA A 13 4.04 -4.89 -5.01
N GLY A 14 3.59 -5.17 -6.24
CA GLY A 14 4.05 -4.49 -7.46
C GLY A 14 4.76 -5.37 -8.51
N LEU A 15 5.00 -6.66 -8.26
CA LEU A 15 5.49 -7.58 -9.32
C LEU A 15 4.37 -8.22 -10.13
N GLU A 16 3.18 -8.36 -9.55
CA GLU A 16 2.02 -8.91 -10.22
C GLU A 16 1.58 -8.01 -11.38
N GLY A 17 1.29 -8.61 -12.53
CA GLY A 17 0.89 -7.90 -13.75
C GLY A 17 2.04 -7.39 -14.62
N LEU A 18 3.30 -7.50 -14.18
CA LEU A 18 4.47 -7.21 -15.02
C LEU A 18 4.90 -8.43 -15.84
N SER A 19 5.49 -8.19 -17.02
CA SER A 19 6.16 -9.23 -17.81
C SER A 19 7.34 -9.82 -17.03
N PRO A 20 7.80 -11.05 -17.34
CA PRO A 20 8.96 -11.65 -16.66
C PRO A 20 10.21 -10.76 -16.68
N HIS A 21 10.44 -10.08 -17.81
CA HIS A 21 11.52 -9.11 -17.93
C HIS A 21 11.30 -7.88 -17.03
N GLY A 22 10.07 -7.36 -16.96
CA GLY A 22 9.72 -6.26 -16.06
C GLY A 22 9.89 -6.61 -14.58
N GLN A 23 9.53 -7.84 -14.20
CA GLN A 23 9.74 -8.34 -12.85
C GLN A 23 11.23 -8.43 -12.50
N ASP A 24 12.08 -8.91 -13.41
CA ASP A 24 13.52 -8.97 -13.20
C ASP A 24 14.15 -7.58 -13.08
N VAL A 25 13.78 -6.65 -13.96
CA VAL A 25 14.26 -5.25 -13.90
C VAL A 25 13.85 -4.61 -12.58
N LEU A 26 12.57 -4.70 -12.19
CA LEU A 26 12.08 -4.10 -10.96
C LEU A 26 12.71 -4.74 -9.72
N GLY A 27 12.80 -6.08 -9.68
CA GLY A 27 13.44 -6.81 -8.60
C GLY A 27 14.92 -6.46 -8.46
N ASN A 28 15.64 -6.26 -9.57
CA ASN A 28 17.03 -5.78 -9.55
C ASN A 28 17.15 -4.38 -8.94
N LYS A 29 16.25 -3.46 -9.29
CA LYS A 29 16.22 -2.11 -8.72
C LYS A 29 15.89 -2.13 -7.23
N GLN A 30 14.92 -2.93 -6.81
CA GLN A 30 14.56 -3.08 -5.39
C GLN A 30 15.73 -3.64 -4.57
N ARG A 31 16.41 -4.68 -5.07
CA ARG A 31 17.61 -5.23 -4.41
C ARG A 31 18.73 -4.20 -4.27
N MET A 32 18.96 -3.40 -5.32
CA MET A 32 19.96 -2.33 -5.28
C MET A 32 19.59 -1.26 -4.24
N ALA A 33 18.34 -0.80 -4.22
CA ALA A 33 17.86 0.18 -3.25
C ALA A 33 17.95 -0.35 -1.80
N ALA A 34 17.56 -1.60 -1.57
CA ALA A 34 17.67 -2.24 -0.25
C ALA A 34 19.12 -2.32 0.24
N ARG A 35 20.08 -2.64 -0.64
CA ARG A 35 21.51 -2.65 -0.31
C ARG A 35 22.01 -1.26 0.07
N ILE A 36 21.66 -0.23 -0.70
CA ILE A 36 22.06 1.16 -0.39
C ILE A 36 21.49 1.59 0.97
N LEU A 37 20.23 1.28 1.24
CA LEU A 37 19.59 1.58 2.51
C LEU A 37 20.28 0.87 3.68
N PHE A 38 20.60 -0.42 3.52
CA PHE A 38 21.32 -1.20 4.51
C PHE A 38 22.69 -0.57 4.81
N TYR A 39 23.50 -0.27 3.79
CA TYR A 39 24.79 0.38 3.97
C TYR A 39 24.65 1.74 4.66
N SER A 40 23.64 2.53 4.29
CA SER A 40 23.38 3.82 4.94
C SER A 40 23.06 3.67 6.43
N CYS A 41 22.36 2.60 6.82
CA CYS A 41 22.11 2.31 8.24
C CYS A 41 23.38 1.86 8.97
N MET A 42 24.25 1.11 8.29
CA MET A 42 25.51 0.61 8.84
C MET A 42 26.59 1.69 8.97
N LEU A 43 26.57 2.72 8.12
CA LEU A 43 27.52 3.84 8.16
C LEU A 43 27.38 4.70 9.42
N ASP A 44 26.14 4.84 9.92
CA ASP A 44 25.82 5.66 11.09
C ASP A 44 26.15 4.92 12.40
N ASP A 45 25.68 3.68 12.54
CA ASP A 45 25.99 2.81 13.68
C ASP A 45 26.07 1.35 13.19
N PRO A 46 27.26 0.75 13.07
CA PRO A 46 27.40 -0.63 12.60
C PRO A 46 26.76 -1.68 13.53
N ILE A 47 26.60 -1.37 14.82
CA ILE A 47 26.05 -2.29 15.82
C ILE A 47 24.52 -2.26 15.76
N LYS A 48 23.91 -1.07 15.68
CA LYS A 48 22.45 -0.91 15.63
C LYS A 48 21.87 -0.84 14.23
N GLY A 49 22.71 -0.65 13.22
CA GLY A 49 22.35 -0.51 11.80
C GLY A 49 21.43 -1.61 11.28
N PRO A 50 21.67 -2.91 11.56
CA PRO A 50 20.78 -3.98 11.11
C PRO A 50 19.37 -3.87 11.69
N ASN A 51 19.25 -3.54 12.98
CA ASN A 51 17.97 -3.33 13.63
C ASN A 51 17.25 -2.12 13.05
N ARG A 52 17.95 -1.01 12.81
CA ARG A 52 17.40 0.20 12.18
C ARG A 52 16.90 -0.10 10.77
N PHE A 53 17.66 -0.83 9.97
CA PHE A 53 17.22 -1.29 8.65
C PHE A 53 15.94 -2.11 8.73
N ALA A 54 15.90 -3.12 9.63
CA ALA A 54 14.71 -3.95 9.83
C ALA A 54 13.49 -3.11 10.24
N SER A 55 13.66 -2.15 11.15
CA SER A 55 12.60 -1.24 11.56
C SER A 55 12.06 -0.39 10.40
N ILE A 56 12.94 0.12 9.54
CA ILE A 56 12.52 0.91 8.36
C ILE A 56 11.74 0.05 7.38
N ILE A 57 12.21 -1.16 7.05
CA ILE A 57 11.49 -2.07 6.15
C ILE A 57 10.14 -2.49 6.73
N ALA A 58 10.05 -2.66 8.05
CA ALA A 58 8.82 -3.01 8.76
C ALA A 58 7.76 -1.88 8.74
N VAL A 59 8.08 -0.67 8.26
CA VAL A 59 7.09 0.40 8.07
C VAL A 59 6.17 0.12 6.88
N ASN A 60 6.61 -0.67 5.89
CA ASN A 60 5.85 -0.92 4.65
C ASN A 60 4.43 -1.46 4.89
N PRO A 61 4.20 -2.50 5.73
CA PRO A 61 2.85 -2.97 6.03
C PRO A 61 1.97 -1.90 6.68
N SER A 62 2.55 -1.08 7.56
CA SER A 62 1.83 0.02 8.23
C SER A 62 1.42 1.11 7.25
N MET A 63 2.29 1.46 6.30
CA MET A 63 1.97 2.40 5.22
C MET A 63 0.87 1.86 4.30
N ASN A 64 0.92 0.58 3.94
CA ASN A 64 -0.13 -0.05 3.12
C ASN A 64 -1.50 -0.02 3.82
N ARG A 65 -1.54 -0.30 5.13
CA ARG A 65 -2.78 -0.18 5.92
C ARG A 65 -3.30 1.25 5.96
N GLN A 66 -2.41 2.22 6.20
CA GLN A 66 -2.78 3.64 6.18
C GLN A 66 -3.36 4.04 4.82
N MET A 67 -2.73 3.65 3.71
CA MET A 67 -3.25 3.92 2.38
C MET A 67 -4.67 3.37 2.18
N VAL A 68 -4.90 2.11 2.54
CA VAL A 68 -6.23 1.47 2.39
C VAL A 68 -7.27 2.18 3.25
N THR A 69 -6.94 2.51 4.50
CA THR A 69 -7.84 3.23 5.41
C THR A 69 -8.16 4.64 4.88
N THR A 70 -7.15 5.38 4.42
CA THR A 70 -7.34 6.73 3.86
C THR A 70 -8.22 6.72 2.61
N LYS A 71 -8.04 5.74 1.72
CA LYS A 71 -8.92 5.56 0.55
C LYS A 71 -10.37 5.29 0.95
N ARG A 72 -10.59 4.39 1.92
CA ARG A 72 -11.95 4.08 2.41
C ARG A 72 -12.62 5.31 3.03
N MET A 73 -11.87 6.04 3.86
CA MET A 73 -12.35 7.27 4.47
C MET A 73 -12.77 8.30 3.41
N ASP A 74 -11.97 8.48 2.35
CA ASP A 74 -12.29 9.43 1.27
C ASP A 74 -13.54 9.04 0.50
N VAL A 75 -13.69 7.77 0.14
CA VAL A 75 -14.90 7.28 -0.53
C VAL A 75 -16.16 7.52 0.32
N GLU A 76 -16.12 7.19 1.61
CA GLU A 76 -17.29 7.32 2.50
C GLU A 76 -17.65 8.79 2.77
N LEU A 77 -16.66 9.66 2.98
CA LEU A 77 -16.93 11.09 3.20
C LEU A 77 -17.49 11.76 1.94
N ARG A 78 -17.00 11.40 0.74
CA ARG A 78 -17.57 11.86 -0.53
C ARG A 78 -19.01 11.37 -0.72
N ARG A 79 -19.31 10.11 -0.37
CA ARG A 79 -20.68 9.56 -0.39
C ARG A 79 -21.64 10.33 0.51
N MET A 80 -21.16 10.82 1.65
CA MET A 80 -21.94 11.66 2.56
C MET A 80 -22.07 13.12 2.10
N GLY A 81 -21.47 13.49 0.96
CA GLY A 81 -21.47 14.86 0.44
C GLY A 81 -20.62 15.83 1.27
N LEU A 82 -19.74 15.31 2.13
CA LEU A 82 -18.86 16.12 2.96
C LEU A 82 -17.61 16.49 2.15
N SER A 83 -17.38 17.78 1.96
CA SER A 83 -16.11 18.29 1.45
C SER A 83 -15.12 18.42 2.60
N PHE A 84 -13.94 17.82 2.47
CA PHE A 84 -12.87 17.93 3.46
C PHE A 84 -11.53 17.98 2.74
N TYR A 85 -10.56 18.67 3.34
CA TYR A 85 -9.23 18.80 2.78
C TYR A 85 -8.39 17.57 3.14
N ILE A 86 -7.87 16.87 2.13
CA ILE A 86 -6.85 15.84 2.30
C ILE A 86 -5.49 16.50 2.08
N PRO A 87 -4.58 16.46 3.06
CA PRO A 87 -3.22 16.93 2.89
C PRO A 87 -2.54 16.30 1.67
N LYS A 88 -1.88 17.14 0.85
CA LYS A 88 -1.20 16.72 -0.38
C LYS A 88 -0.27 15.51 -0.20
N VAL A 89 0.45 15.47 0.91
CA VAL A 89 1.34 14.35 1.27
C VAL A 89 0.60 13.01 1.34
N LEU A 90 -0.65 13.00 1.81
CA LEU A 90 -1.47 11.79 1.91
C LEU A 90 -2.12 11.46 0.57
N SER A 91 -2.60 12.45 -0.18
CA SER A 91 -3.21 12.23 -1.49
C SER A 91 -2.20 11.65 -2.49
N GLU A 92 -0.97 12.16 -2.52
CA GLU A 92 0.11 11.66 -3.37
C GLU A 92 0.55 10.25 -2.95
N SER A 93 0.80 10.04 -1.65
CA SER A 93 1.25 8.74 -1.13
C SER A 93 0.22 7.63 -1.33
N CYS A 94 -1.07 7.98 -1.39
CA CYS A 94 -2.15 7.02 -1.58
C CYS A 94 -2.59 6.89 -3.04
N ALA A 95 -1.95 7.56 -4.01
CA ALA A 95 -2.41 7.62 -5.40
C ALA A 95 -3.91 7.96 -5.51
N MET A 96 -4.36 8.92 -4.71
CA MET A 96 -5.74 9.42 -4.70
C MET A 96 -5.91 10.41 -5.85
N ASN A 97 -5.69 9.95 -7.07
CA ASN A 97 -5.90 10.73 -8.29
C ASN A 97 -7.38 10.67 -8.67
N GLU A 98 -7.91 11.80 -9.14
CA GLU A 98 -9.35 12.12 -9.26
C GLU A 98 -10.18 11.22 -10.20
N GLU A 99 -9.62 10.20 -10.86
CA GLU A 99 -10.26 9.50 -11.99
C GLU A 99 -10.78 8.08 -11.72
N ASN A 100 -10.66 7.52 -10.52
CA ASN A 100 -11.10 6.13 -10.25
C ASN A 100 -12.36 6.00 -9.37
N LEU A 101 -13.30 6.94 -9.49
CA LEU A 101 -14.61 6.88 -8.84
C LEU A 101 -15.72 6.56 -9.86
N GLU A 102 -15.55 5.52 -10.68
CA GLU A 102 -16.72 4.82 -11.23
C GLU A 102 -17.33 3.96 -10.11
N ILE A 103 -18.16 4.61 -9.28
CA ILE A 103 -19.12 3.93 -8.43
C ILE A 103 -20.11 3.24 -9.38
N LYS A 104 -19.91 1.96 -9.67
CA LYS A 104 -20.96 1.11 -10.23
C LYS A 104 -22.00 0.89 -9.15
N ASP A 105 -22.96 1.82 -9.08
CA ASP A 105 -24.20 1.65 -8.34
C ASP A 105 -24.93 0.42 -8.92
N LYS A 106 -24.78 -0.73 -8.26
CA LYS A 106 -25.83 -1.74 -8.30
C LYS A 106 -27.02 -1.15 -7.55
N LYS A 107 -27.96 -0.58 -8.30
CA LYS A 107 -29.33 -0.34 -7.81
C LYS A 107 -29.90 -1.68 -7.34
N GLU A 108 -29.80 -1.96 -6.04
CA GLU A 108 -30.72 -2.89 -5.40
C GLU A 108 -32.05 -2.14 -5.23
N ASP A 109 -33.04 -2.60 -5.99
CA ASP A 109 -34.38 -2.07 -6.10
C ASP A 109 -35.09 -2.21 -4.73
N CYS A 110 -35.25 -1.12 -4.00
CA CYS A 110 -36.17 -1.05 -2.86
C CYS A 110 -37.61 -1.05 -3.37
N ARG A 111 -38.15 -2.21 -3.76
CA ARG A 111 -39.58 -2.39 -4.01
C ARG A 111 -40.11 -3.70 -3.42
N GLY A 112 -41.04 -3.55 -2.49
CA GLY A 112 -41.77 -4.63 -1.83
C GLY A 112 -41.19 -4.86 -0.43
N LEU A 113 -41.78 -4.34 0.64
CA LEU A 113 -43.08 -4.77 1.11
C LEU A 113 -43.80 -3.61 1.81
N VAL A 114 -44.74 -3.00 1.08
CA VAL A 114 -45.84 -2.25 1.68
C VAL A 114 -46.96 -3.25 1.96
N SER A 115 -47.17 -3.53 3.25
CA SER A 115 -48.47 -3.64 3.91
C SER A 115 -49.59 -4.47 3.25
N GLN A 116 -49.88 -5.64 3.80
CA GLN A 116 -51.25 -6.17 3.97
C GLN A 116 -51.30 -6.75 5.39
N LYS A 117 -51.92 -6.06 6.35
CA LYS A 117 -53.32 -6.19 6.79
C LYS A 117 -53.76 -7.62 7.06
#